data_AF-A0A562RWY6-F1
#
_entry.id   AF-A0A562RWY6-F1
#
_cell.length_a   1.000
_cell.length_b   1.000
_cell.length_c   1.000
_cell.angle_alpha   90.00
_cell.angle_beta   90.00
_cell.angle_gamma   90.00
#
_symmetry.space_group_name_H-M   'P 1'
#
loop_
_entity.id
_entity.type
_entity.pdbx_description
1 polymer ?
#
loop_
_entity_poly.entity_id
_entity_poly.type
_entity_poly.pdbx_seq_one_letter_code
_entity_poly.pdbx_strand_id
1 'polypeptide(L)'
;MTFAHLLEEAATAHAVADAARAKAYALDCVAWNTALFIGELDHTSPTIAAAIEGGFPLLEVRCEHCKHTEMIDLALVVQPRDRQVALMRSYLYCSPCQRTVGKKWRPELIGLRPLGDPQPAAPSRRTKKAS
;
A
#
# COMPACT_ATOMS: atom_id res chain seq x y z
N MET A 1 22.55 -30.31 26.11
CA MET A 1 21.73 -29.16 25.70
C MET A 1 21.66 -28.16 26.85
N THR A 2 22.01 -26.91 26.62
CA THR A 2 21.91 -25.82 27.61
C THR A 2 20.73 -24.92 27.26
N PHE A 3 20.20 -24.18 28.24
CA PHE A 3 19.15 -23.18 28.00
C PHE A 3 19.54 -22.16 26.90
N ALA A 4 20.81 -21.73 26.88
CA ALA A 4 21.33 -20.82 25.86
C ALA A 4 21.25 -21.42 24.44
N HIS A 5 21.56 -22.72 24.29
CA HIS A 5 21.44 -23.42 23.01
C HIS A 5 20.00 -23.45 22.50
N LEU A 6 19.03 -23.74 23.39
CA LEU A 6 17.61 -23.76 23.03
C LEU A 6 17.10 -22.37 22.57
N LEU A 7 17.61 -21.29 23.18
CA LEU A 7 17.27 -19.92 22.75
C LEU A 7 17.82 -19.60 21.36
N GLU A 8 19.04 -20.05 21.05
CA GLU A 8 19.66 -19.84 19.74
C GLU A 8 18.95 -20.65 18.64
N GLU A 9 18.60 -21.90 18.93
CA GLU A 9 17.81 -22.74 18.03
C GLU A 9 16.42 -22.12 17.77
N ALA A 10 15.74 -21.65 18.82
CA ALA A 10 14.44 -20.99 18.68
C ALA A 10 14.54 -19.69 17.87
N ALA A 11 15.54 -18.85 18.13
CA ALA A 11 15.77 -17.62 17.36
C ALA A 11 16.02 -17.91 15.87
N THR A 12 16.82 -18.94 15.58
CA THR A 12 17.08 -19.38 14.21
C THR A 12 15.81 -19.87 13.53
N ALA A 13 15.01 -20.68 14.23
CA ALA A 13 13.73 -21.19 13.71
C ALA A 13 12.75 -20.04 13.41
N HIS A 14 12.68 -19.04 14.30
CA HIS A 14 11.88 -17.83 14.06
C HIS A 14 12.37 -17.04 12.85
N ALA A 15 13.69 -16.81 12.72
CA ALA A 15 14.25 -16.08 11.58
C ALA A 15 13.94 -16.76 10.23
N VAL A 16 14.01 -18.09 10.17
CA VAL A 16 13.64 -18.87 8.97
C VAL A 16 12.14 -18.74 8.68
N ALA A 17 11.30 -18.85 9.71
CA ALA A 17 9.84 -18.71 9.56
C ALA A 17 9.45 -17.31 9.09
N ASP A 18 10.07 -16.27 9.65
CA ASP A 18 9.79 -14.88 9.30
C ASP A 18 10.24 -14.55 7.87
N ALA A 19 11.39 -15.07 7.43
CA ALA A 19 11.83 -14.95 6.04
C ALA A 19 10.86 -15.63 5.05
N ALA A 20 10.38 -16.83 5.40
CA ALA A 20 9.40 -17.54 4.58
C ALA A 20 8.06 -16.78 4.53
N ARG A 21 7.62 -16.22 5.66
CA ARG A 21 6.41 -15.41 5.76
C ARG A 21 6.50 -14.11 4.97
N ALA A 22 7.61 -13.39 5.06
CA ALA A 22 7.85 -12.17 4.27
C ALA A 22 7.78 -12.46 2.76
N LYS A 23 8.32 -13.60 2.31
CA LYS A 23 8.20 -14.03 0.91
C LYS A 23 6.74 -14.31 0.51
N ALA A 24 5.96 -14.96 1.37
CA ALA A 24 4.54 -15.19 1.10
C ALA A 24 3.78 -13.87 0.97
N TYR A 25 4.00 -12.93 1.88
CA TYR A 25 3.38 -11.61 1.83
C TYR A 25 3.77 -10.79 0.59
N ALA A 26 5.03 -10.89 0.15
CA ALA A 26 5.46 -10.26 -1.10
C ALA A 26 4.67 -10.81 -2.31
N LEU A 27 4.45 -12.12 -2.36
CA LEU A 27 3.65 -12.76 -3.41
C LEU A 27 2.17 -12.34 -3.34
N ASP A 28 1.59 -12.24 -2.14
CA ASP A 28 0.22 -11.76 -1.95
C ASP A 28 0.06 -10.32 -2.45
N CYS A 29 1.06 -9.46 -2.21
CA CYS A 29 1.06 -8.08 -2.71
C CYS A 29 1.09 -8.03 -4.24
N VAL A 30 1.92 -8.85 -4.88
CA VAL A 30 1.98 -8.94 -6.34
C VAL A 30 0.68 -9.49 -6.91
N ALA A 31 0.13 -10.55 -6.32
CA ALA A 31 -1.14 -11.14 -6.73
C ALA A 31 -2.28 -10.12 -6.63
N TRP A 32 -2.33 -9.35 -5.54
CA TRP A 32 -3.32 -8.29 -5.37
C TRP A 32 -3.17 -7.17 -6.40
N ASN A 33 -1.93 -6.74 -6.70
CA ASN A 33 -1.68 -5.76 -7.75
C ASN A 33 -2.13 -6.26 -9.13
N THR A 34 -1.89 -7.53 -9.44
CA THR A 34 -2.39 -8.16 -10.67
C THR A 34 -3.91 -8.18 -10.69
N ALA A 35 -4.55 -8.54 -9.57
CA ALA A 35 -6.00 -8.54 -9.44
C ALA A 35 -6.61 -7.15 -9.69
N LEU A 36 -6.02 -6.10 -9.13
CA LEU A 36 -6.40 -4.70 -9.39
C LEU A 36 -6.24 -4.32 -10.88
N PHE A 37 -5.16 -4.77 -11.52
CA PHE A 37 -4.89 -4.49 -12.93
C PHE A 37 -5.90 -5.14 -13.88
N ILE A 38 -6.30 -6.39 -13.61
CA ILE A 38 -7.29 -7.13 -14.41
C ILE A 38 -8.74 -6.82 -14.01
N GLY A 39 -8.96 -6.13 -12.90
CA GLY A 39 -10.28 -5.76 -12.40
C GLY A 39 -10.98 -6.84 -11.58
N GLU A 40 -10.25 -7.86 -11.11
CA GLU A 40 -10.77 -8.90 -10.22
C GLU A 40 -10.74 -8.42 -8.77
N LEU A 41 -11.87 -7.88 -8.29
CA LEU A 41 -11.99 -7.29 -6.96
C LEU A 41 -12.30 -8.31 -5.85
N ASP A 42 -12.50 -9.58 -6.19
CA ASP A 42 -12.90 -10.65 -5.25
C ASP A 42 -11.71 -11.24 -4.47
N HIS A 43 -10.46 -10.92 -4.85
CA HIS A 43 -9.28 -11.39 -4.12
C HIS A 43 -9.16 -10.67 -2.77
N THR A 44 -8.98 -11.43 -1.69
CA THR A 44 -8.70 -10.87 -0.36
C THR A 44 -7.39 -10.07 -0.44
N SER A 45 -7.45 -8.76 -0.16
CA SER A 45 -6.25 -7.92 -0.17
C SER A 45 -5.35 -8.23 1.03
N PRO A 46 -4.02 -8.04 0.90
CA PRO A 46 -3.12 -8.16 2.05
C PRO A 46 -3.47 -7.16 3.15
N THR A 47 -3.06 -7.47 4.38
CA THR A 47 -3.12 -6.53 5.51
C THR A 47 -2.03 -5.48 5.41
N ILE A 48 -2.18 -4.37 6.12
CA ILE A 48 -1.15 -3.32 6.18
C ILE A 48 0.17 -3.88 6.73
N ALA A 49 0.13 -4.74 7.75
CA ALA A 49 1.29 -5.44 8.28
C ALA A 49 1.98 -6.29 7.20
N ALA A 50 1.19 -7.15 6.52
CA ALA A 50 1.71 -8.02 5.47
C ALA A 50 2.32 -7.23 4.31
N ALA A 51 1.70 -6.12 3.90
CA ALA A 51 2.25 -5.26 2.86
C ALA A 51 3.62 -4.68 3.25
N ILE A 52 3.78 -4.22 4.49
CA ILE A 52 5.06 -3.68 4.99
C ILE A 52 6.11 -4.78 5.11
N GLU A 53 5.77 -5.91 5.74
CA GLU A 53 6.66 -7.06 5.90
C GLU A 53 7.05 -7.71 4.56
N GLY A 54 6.15 -7.67 3.57
CA GLY A 54 6.39 -8.11 2.20
C GLY A 54 7.22 -7.14 1.37
N GLY A 55 7.63 -5.99 1.92
CA GLY A 55 8.47 -5.00 1.25
C GLY A 55 7.73 -4.03 0.34
N PHE A 56 6.39 -3.96 0.44
CA PHE A 56 5.54 -3.04 -0.32
C PHE A 56 4.84 -2.01 0.60
N PRO A 57 5.59 -1.10 1.25
CA PRO A 57 5.01 -0.17 2.21
C PRO A 57 4.25 0.99 1.55
N LEU A 58 4.33 1.19 0.24
CA LEU A 58 3.73 2.34 -0.41
C LEU A 58 2.44 1.94 -1.16
N LEU A 59 1.36 2.68 -0.93
CA LEU A 59 0.09 2.51 -1.62
C LEU A 59 -0.09 3.61 -2.67
N GLU A 60 -0.15 3.23 -3.94
CA GLU A 60 -0.45 4.12 -5.05
C GLU A 60 -1.97 4.33 -5.17
N VAL A 61 -2.39 5.59 -5.16
CA VAL A 61 -3.79 5.97 -5.35
C VAL A 61 -3.94 7.02 -6.43
N ARG A 62 -5.04 6.97 -7.18
CA ARG A 62 -5.33 7.94 -8.23
C ARG A 62 -6.73 8.51 -8.09
N CYS A 63 -6.84 9.83 -8.16
CA CYS A 63 -8.15 10.49 -8.18
C CYS A 63 -8.74 10.47 -9.59
N GLU A 64 -9.94 9.92 -9.74
CA GLU A 64 -10.62 9.88 -11.04
C GLU A 64 -11.03 11.27 -11.56
N HIS A 65 -11.23 12.25 -10.67
CA HIS A 65 -11.64 13.60 -11.05
C HIS A 65 -10.48 14.47 -11.57
N CYS A 66 -9.39 14.60 -10.80
CA CYS A 66 -8.26 15.46 -11.16
C CYS A 66 -7.07 14.70 -11.76
N LYS A 67 -7.15 13.36 -11.84
CA LYS A 67 -6.10 12.45 -12.32
C LYS A 67 -4.77 12.58 -11.58
N HIS A 68 -4.79 13.17 -10.38
CA HIS A 68 -3.64 13.22 -9.50
C HIS A 68 -3.39 11.83 -8.93
N THR A 69 -2.15 11.38 -9.05
CA THR A 69 -1.64 10.16 -8.41
C THR A 69 -0.78 10.56 -7.22
N GLU A 70 -0.93 9.83 -6.12
CA GLU A 70 -0.18 10.02 -4.89
C GLU A 70 0.20 8.66 -4.30
N MET A 71 1.42 8.56 -3.79
CA MET A 71 1.90 7.43 -3.01
C MET A 71 1.74 7.74 -1.53
N ILE A 72 1.09 6.82 -0.81
CA ILE A 72 0.86 6.91 0.62
C ILE A 72 1.73 5.88 1.31
N ASP A 73 2.54 6.32 2.26
CA ASP A 73 3.32 5.42 3.09
C ASP A 73 2.43 4.73 4.14
N LEU A 74 2.20 3.44 3.96
CA LEU A 74 1.45 2.60 4.88
C LEU A 74 2.13 2.51 6.25
N ALA A 75 3.44 2.72 6.37
CA ALA A 75 4.10 2.77 7.68
C ALA A 75 3.65 3.99 8.51
N LEU A 76 3.22 5.08 7.86
CA LEU A 76 2.83 6.33 8.51
C LEU A 76 1.31 6.46 8.74
N VAL A 77 0.51 5.52 8.25
CA VAL A 77 -0.95 5.57 8.45
C VAL A 77 -1.33 5.22 9.89
N VAL A 78 -2.34 5.91 10.42
CA VAL A 78 -2.91 5.69 11.77
C VAL A 78 -3.72 4.39 11.86
N GLN A 79 -4.07 3.79 10.73
CA GLN A 79 -4.96 2.64 10.68
C GLN A 79 -4.32 1.40 11.31
N PRO A 80 -5.12 0.52 11.96
CA PRO A 80 -4.62 -0.72 12.55
C PRO A 80 -3.87 -1.59 11.53
N ARG A 81 -2.80 -2.25 11.96
CA ARG A 81 -1.89 -3.02 11.09
C ARG A 81 -2.52 -4.31 10.54
N ASP A 82 -3.51 -4.86 11.25
CA ASP A 82 -4.32 -6.01 10.84
C ASP A 82 -5.35 -5.67 9.75
N ARG A 83 -5.59 -4.38 9.50
CA ARG A 83 -6.57 -3.94 8.52
C ARG A 83 -6.12 -4.25 7.10
N GLN A 84 -7.07 -4.70 6.28
CA GLN A 84 -6.89 -4.91 4.85
C GLN A 84 -6.64 -3.60 4.09
N VAL A 85 -5.70 -3.62 3.15
CA VAL A 85 -5.35 -2.46 2.33
C VAL A 85 -6.53 -2.01 1.46
N ALA A 86 -7.36 -2.93 0.95
CA ALA A 86 -8.53 -2.57 0.14
C ALA A 86 -9.51 -1.62 0.86
N LEU A 87 -9.60 -1.70 2.18
CA LEU A 87 -10.48 -0.85 2.98
C LEU A 87 -9.99 0.60 3.05
N MET A 88 -8.73 0.88 2.73
CA MET A 88 -8.16 2.24 2.72
C MET A 88 -8.92 3.19 1.81
N ARG A 89 -9.51 2.69 0.71
CA ARG A 89 -10.32 3.51 -0.21
C ARG A 89 -11.41 4.33 0.51
N SER A 90 -11.97 3.79 1.58
CA SER A 90 -13.05 4.45 2.33
C SER A 90 -12.57 5.64 3.18
N TYR A 91 -11.29 5.64 3.55
CA TYR A 91 -10.65 6.63 4.44
C TYR A 91 -9.89 7.72 3.68
N LEU A 92 -9.58 7.51 2.40
CA LEU A 92 -8.77 8.42 1.61
C LEU A 92 -9.61 9.47 0.87
N TYR A 93 -9.08 10.68 0.83
CA TYR A 93 -9.62 11.78 0.06
C TYR A 93 -8.52 12.46 -0.74
N CYS A 94 -8.84 12.87 -1.97
CA CYS A 94 -7.91 13.61 -2.80
C CYS A 94 -7.65 15.02 -2.22
N SER A 95 -6.44 15.24 -1.70
CA SER A 95 -5.99 16.53 -1.14
C SER A 95 -6.11 17.69 -2.16
N PRO A 96 -5.66 17.55 -3.42
CA PRO A 96 -5.87 18.59 -4.44
C PRO A 96 -7.33 18.97 -4.68
N CYS A 97 -8.24 17.99 -4.77
CA CYS A 97 -9.65 18.29 -4.99
C CYS A 97 -10.31 18.92 -3.77
N GLN A 98 -9.91 18.49 -2.56
CA GLN A 98 -10.38 19.09 -1.33
C GLN A 98 -9.95 20.56 -1.25
N ARG A 99 -8.70 20.88 -1.64
CA ARG A 99 -8.18 22.26 -1.61
C ARG A 99 -8.76 23.14 -2.71
N THR A 100 -8.93 22.64 -3.94
CA THR A 100 -9.34 23.50 -5.07
C THR A 100 -10.83 23.54 -5.33
N VAL A 101 -11.56 22.45 -5.07
CA VAL A 101 -12.99 22.33 -5.36
C VAL A 101 -13.83 22.32 -4.06
N GLY A 102 -13.21 22.08 -2.89
CA GLY A 102 -13.92 21.94 -1.62
C GLY A 102 -14.73 20.64 -1.50
N LYS A 103 -14.63 19.73 -2.48
CA LYS A 103 -15.36 18.45 -2.51
C LYS A 103 -14.43 17.29 -2.15
N LYS A 104 -14.95 16.37 -1.36
CA LYS A 104 -14.28 15.12 -0.97
C LYS A 104 -14.45 14.08 -2.07
N TRP A 105 -13.41 13.84 -2.85
CA TRP A 105 -13.35 12.77 -3.84
C TRP A 105 -12.51 11.61 -3.30
N ARG A 106 -13.05 10.40 -3.39
CA ARG A 106 -12.32 9.18 -3.03
C ARG A 106 -11.45 8.75 -4.22
N PRO A 107 -10.14 8.54 -4.02
CA PRO A 107 -9.31 7.99 -5.07
C PRO A 107 -9.58 6.49 -5.26
N GLU A 108 -9.14 5.97 -6.39
CA GLU A 108 -9.05 4.54 -6.65
C GLU A 108 -7.68 4.03 -6.21
N LEU A 109 -7.65 2.78 -5.73
CA LEU A 109 -6.41 2.10 -5.38
C LEU A 109 -5.83 1.54 -6.67
N ILE A 110 -4.59 1.90 -6.98
CA ILE A 110 -3.90 1.45 -8.20
C ILE A 110 -3.05 0.21 -7.89
N GLY A 111 -2.33 0.23 -6.77
CA GLY A 111 -1.53 -0.91 -6.33
C GLY A 111 -0.56 -0.58 -5.20
N LEU A 112 0.09 -1.61 -4.68
CA LEU A 112 1.19 -1.53 -3.74
C LEU A 112 2.53 -1.42 -4.47
N ARG A 113 3.46 -0.63 -3.93
CA ARG A 113 4.79 -0.43 -4.51
C ARG A 113 5.90 -0.66 -3.48
N PRO A 114 7.06 -1.18 -3.91
CA PRO A 114 8.22 -1.33 -3.06
C PRO A 114 8.79 0.02 -2.59
N LEU A 115 9.54 -0.04 -1.48
CA LEU A 115 10.27 1.11 -0.97
C LEU A 115 11.35 1.55 -1.98
N GLY A 116 11.29 2.81 -2.43
CA GLY A 116 12.23 3.37 -3.40
C GLY A 116 11.63 3.65 -4.77
N ASP A 117 10.38 3.27 -5.03
CA ASP A 117 9.66 3.76 -6.21
C ASP A 117 9.50 5.28 -6.13
N PRO A 118 9.91 6.03 -7.17
CA PRO A 118 9.78 7.48 -7.16
C PRO A 118 8.30 7.86 -7.10
N GLN A 119 7.97 8.83 -6.24
CA GLN A 119 6.64 9.43 -6.21
C GLN A 119 6.28 9.88 -7.64
N PRO A 120 5.22 9.35 -8.26
CA PRO A 120 4.79 9.78 -9.58
C PRO A 120 4.63 11.30 -9.57
N ALA A 121 5.33 11.97 -10.49
CA ALA A 121 5.18 13.39 -10.66
C ALA A 121 3.71 13.68 -10.97
N ALA A 122 3.08 14.53 -10.14
CA ALA A 122 1.71 14.96 -10.40
C ALA A 122 1.62 15.47 -11.85
N PRO A 123 0.61 15.05 -12.64
CA PRO A 123 0.47 15.56 -14.00
C PRO A 123 0.40 17.09 -13.93
N SER A 124 1.20 17.77 -14.76
CA SER A 124 1.24 19.23 -14.76
C SER A 124 -0.18 19.73 -15.02
N ARG A 125 -0.74 20.43 -14.04
CA ARG A 125 -2.11 20.93 -14.13
C ARG A 125 -2.10 22.00 -15.22
N ARG A 126 -2.60 21.68 -16.41
CA ARG A 126 -2.70 22.63 -17.53
C ARG A 126 -3.55 23.81 -17.06
N THR A 127 -2.92 24.96 -16.82
CA THR A 127 -3.60 26.16 -16.35
C THR A 127 -4.69 26.50 -17.36
N LYS A 128 -5.96 26.52 -16.93
CA LYS A 128 -7.04 27.07 -17.77
C LYS A 128 -6.66 28.53 -18.04
N LYS A 129 -6.37 28.88 -19.29
CA LYS A 129 -6.24 30.28 -19.70
C LYS A 129 -7.55 30.97 -19.34
N ALA A 130 -7.49 32.00 -18.50
CA ALA A 130 -8.60 32.92 -18.33
C ALA A 130 -8.85 33.55 -19.71
N SER A 131 -10.07 33.37 -20.22
CA SER A 131 -10.54 34.01 -21.44
C SER A 131 -11.24 35.31 -21.09
#